data_AF-A0A814V2S9-F1
#
_entry.id   AF-A0A814V2S9-F1
#
_cell.length_a   1.000
_cell.length_b   1.000
_cell.length_c   1.000
_cell.angle_alpha   90.00
_cell.angle_beta   90.00
_cell.angle_gamma   90.00
#
_symmetry.space_group_name_H-M   'P 1'
#
loop_
_entity.id
_entity.type
_entity.pdbx_description
1 polymer ?
#
loop_
_entity_poly.entity_id
_entity_poly.type
_entity_poly.pdbx_seq_one_letter_code
_entity_poly.pdbx_strand_id
1 'polypeptide(L)' 'MSTSVFEDGEYLTCPFDSAHQVLSGNFKHHINRCSQNHPNVKKIQCLFNHEHKIVPNKYYDHLCECPDNPSN' A
#
# COMPACT_ATOMS: atom_id res chain seq x y z
N MET A 1 -6.04 -28.58 11.11
CA MET A 1 -6.70 -27.27 10.97
C MET A 1 -5.87 -26.49 9.98
N SER A 2 -6.46 -26.27 8.80
CA SER A 2 -5.92 -25.49 7.68
C SER A 2 -5.38 -24.15 8.17
N THR A 3 -4.27 -23.64 7.63
CA THR A 3 -4.35 -22.75 6.47
C THR A 3 -2.94 -22.54 5.90
N SER A 4 -2.82 -22.95 4.64
CA SER A 4 -2.12 -22.24 3.56
C SER A 4 -0.89 -21.41 3.95
N VAL A 5 0.28 -22.00 3.71
CA VAL A 5 1.52 -21.25 3.45
C VAL A 5 1.25 -20.33 2.27
N PHE A 6 1.09 -19.03 2.52
CA PHE A 6 1.00 -18.01 1.48
C PHE A 6 2.43 -17.71 1.01
N GLU A 7 2.98 -18.58 0.18
CA GLU A 7 4.11 -18.25 -0.68
C GLU A 7 3.56 -17.56 -1.93
N ASP A 8 3.53 -16.23 -1.90
CA ASP A 8 3.75 -15.35 -3.06
C ASP A 8 4.22 -13.98 -2.52
N GLY A 9 5.54 -13.84 -2.47
CA GLY A 9 6.28 -12.91 -1.60
C GLY A 9 6.45 -11.50 -2.17
N GLU A 10 5.36 -10.84 -2.55
CA GLU A 10 5.42 -9.43 -2.91
C GLU A 10 5.32 -8.58 -1.63
N TYR A 11 6.46 -8.10 -1.15
CA TYR A 11 6.53 -7.16 -0.03
C TYR A 11 6.49 -5.74 -0.57
N LEU A 12 5.44 -5.00 -0.21
CA LEU A 12 5.30 -3.60 -0.53
C LEU A 12 5.86 -2.75 0.60
N THR A 13 6.61 -1.72 0.23
CA THR A 13 7.09 -0.73 1.18
C THR A 13 5.95 0.24 1.50
N CYS A 14 5.74 0.51 2.78
CA CYS A 14 4.71 1.44 3.22
C CYS A 14 5.08 2.88 2.81
N PRO A 15 4.16 3.61 2.16
CA PRO A 15 4.41 4.98 1.74
C PRO A 15 4.32 5.99 2.90
N PHE A 16 3.87 5.57 4.08
CA PHE A 16 3.92 6.38 5.30
C PHE A 16 5.29 6.34 5.96
N ASP A 17 5.93 5.17 5.92
CA ASP A 17 7.20 4.91 6.58
C ASP A 17 7.98 3.88 5.77
N SER A 18 9.12 4.29 5.22
CA SER A 18 9.96 3.45 4.36
C SER A 18 10.57 2.26 5.11
N ALA A 19 10.56 2.25 6.45
CA ALA A 19 11.04 1.13 7.25
C ALA A 19 10.00 -0.01 7.34
N HIS A 20 8.73 0.25 7.02
CA HIS A 20 7.69 -0.77 7.02
C HIS A 20 7.63 -1.48 5.68
N GLN A 21 7.98 -2.77 5.66
CA GLN A 21 7.71 -3.68 4.56
C GLN A 21 6.57 -4.62 4.94
N VAL A 22 5.56 -4.72 4.07
CA VAL A 22 4.34 -5.46 4.36
C VAL A 22 3.96 -6.29 3.15
N LEU A 23 3.51 -7.52 3.36
CA LEU A 23 3.02 -8.34 2.26
C LEU A 23 1.84 -7.65 1.55
N SER A 24 1.82 -7.70 0.22
CA SER A 24 0.73 -7.22 -0.64
C SER A 24 -0.64 -7.68 -0.14
N GLY A 25 -0.77 -8.96 0.27
CA GLY A 25 -2.02 -9.50 0.80
C GLY A 25 -2.49 -8.86 2.12
N ASN A 26 -1.58 -8.34 2.94
CA ASN A 26 -1.89 -7.65 4.20
C ASN A 26 -1.80 -6.11 4.10
N PHE A 27 -1.33 -5.60 2.96
CA PHE A 27 -1.04 -4.19 2.76
C PHE A 27 -2.30 -3.33 2.92
N LYS A 28 -3.45 -3.78 2.40
CA LYS A 28 -4.75 -3.10 2.56
C LYS A 28 -5.12 -2.88 4.03
N HIS A 29 -4.94 -3.91 4.87
CA HIS A 29 -5.25 -3.83 6.30
C HIS A 29 -4.21 -2.96 7.02
N HIS A 30 -2.93 -3.15 6.70
CA HIS A 30 -1.85 -2.33 7.26
C HIS A 30 -2.07 -0.84 7.00
N ILE A 31 -2.36 -0.44 5.77
CA ILE A 31 -2.52 0.97 5.39
C ILE A 31 -3.70 1.63 6.14
N ASN A 32 -4.81 0.91 6.34
CA ASN A 32 -5.94 1.42 7.12
C ASN A 32 -5.52 1.72 8.57
N ARG A 33 -4.81 0.78 9.22
CA ARG A 33 -4.33 0.94 10.59
C ARG A 33 -3.19 1.96 10.71
N CYS A 34 -2.27 1.98 9.75
CA CYS A 34 -1.15 2.92 9.69
C CYS A 34 -1.66 4.36 9.51
N SER A 35 -2.67 4.57 8.66
CA SER A 35 -3.33 5.87 8.51
C SER A 35 -3.95 6.39 9.82
N GLN A 36 -4.50 5.51 10.66
CA GLN A 36 -5.04 5.90 11.95
C GLN A 36 -3.94 6.32 12.94
N ASN A 37 -2.76 5.70 12.87
CA ASN A 37 -1.60 6.05 13.69
C ASN A 37 -0.90 7.33 13.19
N HIS A 38 -1.03 7.65 11.90
CA HIS A 38 -0.48 8.86 11.28
C HIS A 38 -1.60 9.80 10.80
N PRO A 39 -2.42 10.40 11.68
CA PRO A 39 -3.54 11.27 11.29
C PRO A 39 -3.08 12.55 10.56
N ASN A 40 -1.81 12.92 10.69
CA ASN A 40 -1.19 14.01 9.96
C ASN A 40 -1.04 13.70 8.46
N VAL A 41 -0.96 12.42 8.09
CA VAL A 41 -0.78 11.98 6.71
C VAL A 41 -2.13 11.56 6.14
N LYS A 42 -2.85 12.54 5.59
CA LYS A 42 -4.18 12.32 4.98
C LYS A 42 -4.12 11.73 3.57
N LYS A 43 -2.99 11.95 2.89
CA LYS A 43 -2.72 11.45 1.54
C LYS A 43 -1.28 10.99 1.47
N ILE A 44 -1.08 9.87 0.81
CA ILE A 44 0.23 9.27 0.54
C ILE A 44 0.57 9.45 -0.93
N GLN A 45 1.87 9.54 -1.21
CA GLN A 45 2.36 9.66 -2.57
C GLN A 45 2.34 8.28 -3.25
N CYS A 46 2.05 8.25 -4.56
CA CYS A 46 2.17 7.01 -5.33
C CYS A 46 3.63 6.59 -5.47
N LEU A 47 3.86 5.27 -5.51
CA LEU A 47 5.16 4.68 -5.85
C LEU A 47 5.59 4.97 -7.29
N PHE A 48 4.63 5.12 -8.21
CA PHE A 48 4.90 5.36 -9.62
C PHE A 48 5.06 6.86 -9.94
N ASN A 49 4.27 7.72 -9.29
CA ASN A 49 4.31 9.16 -9.50
C ASN A 49 4.07 9.94 -8.20
N HIS A 50 5.07 10.75 -7.82
CA HIS A 50 5.05 11.53 -6.59
C HIS A 50 4.02 12.68 -6.60
N GLU A 51 3.50 13.06 -7.77
CA GLU A 51 2.43 14.05 -7.90
C GLU A 51 1.07 13.49 -7.44
N HIS A 52 0.87 12.18 -7.56
CA HIS A 52 -0.35 11.53 -7.13
C HIS A 52 -0.43 11.42 -5.61
N LYS A 53 -1.47 12.05 -5.05
CA LYS A 53 -1.76 12.04 -3.62
C LYS A 53 -3.03 11.24 -3.36
N ILE A 54 -2.86 10.00 -2.92
CA ILE A 54 -3.94 9.03 -2.77
C ILE A 54 -4.30 8.88 -1.31
N VAL A 55 -5.59 8.69 -1.04
CA VAL A 55 -6.03 8.37 0.32
C VAL A 55 -5.58 6.94 0.68
N PRO A 56 -5.09 6.70 1.90
CA PRO A 56 -4.64 5.38 2.34
C PRO A 56 -5.62 4.26 1.99
N ASN A 57 -6.90 4.48 2.27
CA ASN A 57 -7.94 3.49 2.04
C ASN A 57 -8.10 3.06 0.57
N LYS A 58 -7.70 3.91 -0.39
CA LYS A 58 -7.78 3.63 -1.83
C LYS A 58 -6.41 3.34 -2.46
N TYR A 59 -5.37 3.21 -1.66
CA TYR A 59 -4.02 3.08 -2.20
C TYR A 59 -3.80 1.77 -2.93
N TYR A 60 -4.28 0.66 -2.37
CA TYR A 60 -4.19 -0.65 -3.02
C TYR A 60 -4.93 -0.68 -4.36
N ASP A 61 -6.14 -0.12 -4.37
CA ASP A 61 -6.98 0.02 -5.57
C ASP A 61 -6.27 0.87 -6.64
N HIS A 62 -5.72 2.01 -6.21
CA HIS A 62 -4.91 2.88 -7.06
C HIS A 62 -3.68 2.17 -7.64
N LEU A 63 -2.97 1.30 -6.90
CA LEU A 63 -1.82 0.60 -7.48
C LEU A 63 -2.21 -0.30 -8.66
N CYS A 64 -3.42 -0.85 -8.64
CA CYS A 64 -3.96 -1.67 -9.72
C CYS A 64 -4.41 -0.82 -10.92
N GLU A 65 -5.02 0.33 -10.66
CA GLU A 65 -5.58 1.22 -11.70
C GLU A 65 -4.71 2.45 -11.99
N CYS A 66 -3.46 2.48 -11.53
CA CYS A 66 -2.63 3.68 -11.64
C CYS A 66 -2.30 3.93 -13.12
N PRO A 67 -2.56 5.14 -13.65
CA PRO A 67 -2.22 5.47 -15.03
C PRO A 67 -0.71 5.58 -15.26
N ASP A 68 0.09 5.75 -14.20
CA ASP A 68 1.57 5.78 -14.27
C ASP A 68 2.20 4.41 -13.96
N ASN A 69 1.41 3.37 -13.67
CA ASN A 69 1.95 2.03 -13.50
C ASN A 69 2.47 1.55 -14.87
N PRO A 70 3.77 1.25 -15.05
CA PRO A 70 4.32 0.81 -16.33
C PRO A 70 3.76 -0.53 -16.84
N SER A 71 2.98 -1.24 -16.01
CA SER A 71 2.29 -2.48 -16.35
C SER A 71 0.83 -2.28 -16.82
N ASN A 72 0.30 -1.05 -16.85
CA ASN A 72 -1.05 -0.68 -17.29
C ASN A 72 -0.99 0.21 -18.53
#